data_AF-A0A945CEQ7-F1
#
_entry.id   AF-A0A945CEQ7-F1
#
_cell.length_a   1.000
_cell.length_b   1.000
_cell.length_c   1.000
_cell.angle_alpha   90.00
_cell.angle_beta   90.00
_cell.angle_gamma   90.00
#
_symmetry.space_group_name_H-M   'P 1'
#
loop_
_entity.id
_entity.type
_entity.pdbx_description
1 polymer ?
#
loop_
_entity_poly.entity_id
_entity_poly.type
_entity_poly.pdbx_seq_one_letter_code
_entity_poly.pdbx_strand_id
1 'polypeptide(L)'
;SYFNSKIEPDSSFILELIEELSYKIISNSLGLTLGGSVTSQSIRLFTKYHKMIKARVSSIETRKIVLASEKMLSKKNTLKEALRFEEYYLDFKLEREAWLSKPERERLAKLKERL
;
A
#
# COMPACT_ATOMS: atom_id res chain seq x y z
N SER A 1 1.47 -9.12 -12.86
CA SER A 1 0.54 -9.75 -11.89
C SER A 1 1.13 -11.09 -11.46
N TYR A 2 0.93 -11.54 -10.21
CA TYR A 2 1.40 -12.87 -9.74
C TYR A 2 0.87 -14.02 -10.62
N PHE A 3 -0.34 -13.86 -11.17
CA PHE A 3 -0.99 -14.87 -12.02
C PHE A 3 -0.78 -14.68 -13.52
N ASN A 4 -0.27 -13.51 -13.94
CA ASN A 4 0.01 -13.21 -15.33
C ASN A 4 1.18 -12.22 -15.43
N SER A 5 2.32 -12.72 -15.91
CA SER A 5 3.55 -11.95 -16.09
C SER A 5 3.44 -10.87 -17.17
N LYS A 6 2.47 -10.99 -18.09
CA LYS A 6 2.23 -9.98 -19.15
C LYS A 6 1.48 -8.75 -18.65
N ILE A 7 0.89 -8.81 -17.45
CA ILE A 7 0.17 -7.67 -16.87
C ILE A 7 1.15 -6.87 -16.02
N GLU A 8 1.56 -5.72 -16.54
CA GLU A 8 2.33 -4.72 -15.79
C GLU A 8 1.39 -3.83 -14.97
N PRO A 9 1.69 -3.59 -13.67
CA PRO A 9 0.85 -2.77 -12.80
C PRO A 9 0.58 -1.35 -13.34
N ASP A 10 1.56 -0.77 -14.03
CA ASP A 10 1.53 0.61 -14.53
C ASP A 10 1.11 0.72 -16.01
N SER A 11 0.44 -0.31 -16.54
CA SER A 11 -0.04 -0.36 -17.93
C SER A 11 -1.34 0.43 -18.15
N SER A 12 -1.62 0.81 -19.40
CA SER A 12 -2.87 1.49 -19.77
C SER A 12 -4.11 0.66 -19.44
N PHE A 13 -4.02 -0.67 -19.64
CA PHE A 13 -5.09 -1.60 -19.27
C PHE A 13 -5.51 -1.47 -17.80
N ILE A 14 -4.54 -1.39 -16.88
CA ILE A 14 -4.84 -1.24 -15.45
C ILE A 14 -5.47 0.12 -15.16
N LEU A 15 -5.00 1.19 -15.80
CA LEU A 15 -5.60 2.51 -15.63
C LEU A 15 -7.04 2.57 -16.14
N GLU A 16 -7.30 2.02 -17.33
CA GLU A 16 -8.65 1.95 -17.90
C GLU A 16 -9.58 1.14 -16.99
N LEU A 17 -9.10 0.01 -16.46
CA LEU A 17 -9.84 -0.78 -15.49
C LEU A 17 -10.13 -0.01 -14.19
N ILE A 18 -9.15 0.73 -13.66
CA ILE A 18 -9.34 1.59 -12.49
C ILE A 18 -10.41 2.64 -12.79
N GLU A 19 -10.36 3.27 -13.96
CA GLU A 19 -11.33 4.28 -14.36
C GLU A 19 -12.75 3.69 -14.42
N GLU A 20 -12.93 2.57 -15.12
CA GLU A 20 -14.23 1.89 -15.25
C GLU A 20 -14.80 1.48 -13.88
N LEU A 21 -13.98 0.89 -13.02
CA LEU A 21 -14.39 0.48 -11.68
C LEU A 21 -14.73 1.67 -10.79
N SER A 22 -14.01 2.78 -10.94
CA SER A 22 -14.22 3.99 -10.13
C SER A 22 -15.64 4.55 -10.27
N TYR A 23 -16.24 4.49 -11.47
CA TYR A 23 -17.62 4.90 -11.70
C TYR A 23 -18.61 4.07 -10.88
N LYS A 24 -18.44 2.75 -10.88
CA LYS A 24 -19.30 1.81 -10.14
C LYS A 24 -19.15 1.97 -8.64
N ILE A 25 -17.94 2.25 -8.15
CA ILE A 25 -17.68 2.41 -6.72
C ILE A 25 -18.33 3.70 -6.19
N ILE A 26 -18.16 4.82 -6.90
CA ILE A 26 -18.75 6.10 -6.49
C ILE A 26 -20.27 6.06 -6.53
N SER A 27 -20.87 5.45 -7.56
CA SER A 27 -22.33 5.35 -7.65
C SER A 27 -22.95 4.57 -6.48
N ASN A 28 -22.16 3.72 -5.82
CA ASN A 28 -22.55 2.97 -4.63
C ASN A 28 -22.06 3.61 -3.32
N SER A 29 -21.56 4.85 -3.35
CA SER A 29 -21.01 5.56 -2.17
C SER A 29 -19.90 4.81 -1.44
N LEU A 30 -19.12 4.01 -2.17
CA LEU A 30 -17.98 3.26 -1.64
C LEU A 30 -16.67 4.02 -1.85
N GLY A 31 -15.66 3.71 -1.03
CA GLY A 31 -14.30 4.22 -1.19
C GLY A 31 -13.45 3.33 -2.10
N LEU A 32 -12.65 3.93 -2.98
CA LEU A 32 -11.67 3.22 -3.80
C LEU A 32 -10.27 3.46 -3.24
N THR A 33 -9.57 2.36 -2.92
CA THR A 33 -8.16 2.37 -2.53
C THR A 33 -7.33 1.69 -3.62
N LEU A 34 -6.24 2.33 -4.04
CA LEU A 34 -5.27 1.73 -4.99
C LEU A 34 -4.07 1.17 -4.24
N GLY A 35 -3.70 -0.07 -4.53
CA GLY A 35 -2.57 -0.78 -3.89
C GLY A 35 -1.87 -1.71 -4.88
N GLY A 36 -1.22 -2.76 -4.36
CA GLY A 36 -0.63 -3.82 -5.19
C GLY A 36 0.71 -3.44 -5.85
N SER A 37 1.71 -3.14 -5.02
CA SER A 37 3.07 -2.76 -5.46
C SER A 37 3.15 -1.40 -6.16
N VAL A 38 2.52 -0.38 -5.56
CA VAL A 38 2.61 1.01 -6.01
C VAL A 38 4.08 1.44 -6.10
N THR A 39 4.48 1.91 -7.27
CA THR A 39 5.85 2.35 -7.57
C THR A 39 5.92 3.87 -7.74
N SER A 40 7.13 4.41 -7.87
CA SER A 40 7.31 5.80 -8.25
C SER A 40 6.73 6.11 -9.64
N GLN A 41 6.68 5.11 -10.53
CA GLN A 41 6.04 5.22 -11.84
C GLN A 41 4.51 5.28 -11.69
N SER A 42 3.91 4.46 -10.82
CA SER A 42 2.48 4.55 -10.49
C SER A 42 2.11 5.96 -10.01
N ILE A 43 2.92 6.56 -9.11
CA ILE A 43 2.68 7.92 -8.61
C ILE A 43 2.76 8.96 -9.72
N ARG A 44 3.75 8.87 -10.62
CA ARG A 44 3.84 9.76 -11.79
C ARG A 44 2.61 9.63 -12.68
N LEU A 45 2.17 8.40 -12.92
CA LEU A 45 1.01 8.09 -13.72
C LEU A 45 -0.27 8.68 -13.10
N PHE A 46 -0.53 8.43 -11.82
CA PHE A 46 -1.69 8.97 -11.11
C PHE A 46 -1.67 10.51 -11.03
N THR A 47 -0.47 11.10 -10.95
CA THR A 47 -0.30 12.56 -11.03
C THR A 47 -0.66 13.10 -12.41
N LYS A 48 -0.31 12.39 -13.49
CA LYS A 48 -0.74 12.75 -14.86
C LYS A 48 -2.27 12.68 -15.01
N TYR A 49 -2.92 11.71 -14.38
CA TYR A 49 -4.39 11.55 -14.36
C TYR A 49 -5.05 12.17 -13.13
N HIS A 50 -4.45 13.22 -12.53
CA HIS A 50 -4.83 13.76 -11.23
C HIS A 50 -6.31 14.13 -11.10
N LYS A 51 -6.97 14.63 -12.17
CA LYS A 51 -8.40 14.97 -12.11
C LYS A 51 -9.27 13.74 -11.82
N MET A 52 -9.05 12.65 -12.54
CA MET A 52 -9.78 11.39 -12.33
C MET A 52 -9.45 10.80 -10.96
N ILE A 53 -8.16 10.74 -10.61
CA ILE A 53 -7.70 10.16 -9.34
C ILE A 53 -8.26 10.95 -8.16
N LYS A 54 -8.14 12.28 -8.15
CA LYS A 54 -8.64 13.13 -7.05
C LYS A 54 -10.15 13.02 -6.85
N ALA A 55 -10.92 12.89 -7.93
CA ALA A 55 -12.37 12.83 -7.85
C ALA A 55 -12.89 11.46 -7.38
N ARG A 56 -12.10 10.39 -7.54
CA ARG A 56 -12.64 9.02 -7.49
C ARG A 56 -11.84 8.00 -6.70
N VAL A 57 -10.61 8.32 -6.33
CA VAL A 57 -9.74 7.48 -5.51
C VAL A 57 -9.61 8.11 -4.14
N SER A 58 -10.07 7.40 -3.12
CA SER A 58 -10.05 7.86 -1.74
C SER A 58 -8.64 7.78 -1.16
N SER A 59 -7.95 6.66 -1.37
CA SER A 59 -6.64 6.42 -0.78
C SER A 59 -5.71 5.59 -1.66
N ILE A 60 -4.42 5.65 -1.36
CA ILE A 60 -3.38 4.82 -1.97
C ILE A 60 -2.65 4.12 -0.83
N GLU A 61 -2.43 2.82 -0.99
CA GLU A 61 -1.80 1.96 0.00
C GLU A 61 -0.48 1.36 -0.49
N THR A 62 0.41 1.20 0.48
CA THR A 62 1.49 0.22 0.44
C THR A 62 1.11 -0.94 1.39
N ARG A 63 1.99 -1.91 1.64
CA ARG A 63 1.66 -3.07 2.48
C ARG A 63 1.37 -2.72 3.94
N LYS A 64 1.85 -1.57 4.44
CA LYS A 64 1.70 -1.12 5.84
C LYS A 64 1.13 0.28 6.02
N ILE A 65 1.08 1.08 4.97
CA ILE A 65 0.67 2.48 5.05
C ILE A 65 -0.47 2.74 4.08
N VAL A 66 -1.57 3.27 4.57
CA VAL A 66 -2.71 3.75 3.77
C VAL A 66 -2.80 5.26 3.96
N LEU A 67 -2.76 6.02 2.86
CA LEU A 67 -2.89 7.48 2.90
C LEU A 67 -3.92 7.97 1.89
N ALA A 68 -4.62 9.05 2.24
CA ALA A 68 -5.51 9.73 1.29
C ALA A 68 -4.76 10.02 -0.03
N SER A 69 -5.43 9.82 -1.16
CA SER A 69 -4.81 9.92 -2.50
C SER A 69 -4.14 11.28 -2.70
N GLU A 70 -4.79 12.37 -2.28
CA GLU A 70 -4.23 13.72 -2.30
C GLU A 70 -2.89 13.82 -1.53
N LYS A 71 -2.80 13.21 -0.34
CA LYS A 71 -1.58 13.26 0.48
C LYS A 71 -0.46 12.42 -0.13
N MET A 72 -0.81 11.27 -0.70
CA MET A 72 0.16 10.42 -1.40
C MET A 72 0.72 11.11 -2.65
N LEU A 73 -0.09 11.86 -3.39
CA LEU A 73 0.31 12.49 -4.66
C LEU A 73 0.90 13.90 -4.52
N SER A 74 0.52 14.66 -3.48
CA SER A 74 0.90 16.08 -3.34
C SER A 74 2.35 16.32 -2.92
N LYS A 75 3.00 15.36 -2.22
CA LYS A 75 4.39 15.52 -1.77
C LYS A 75 5.30 14.49 -2.44
N LYS A 76 6.38 15.00 -3.04
CA LYS A 76 7.37 14.21 -3.82
C LYS A 76 7.92 12.97 -3.10
N ASN A 77 8.02 13.01 -1.76
CA ASN A 77 8.65 11.96 -0.97
C ASN A 77 7.65 11.06 -0.21
N THR A 78 6.33 11.25 -0.33
CA THR A 78 5.37 10.49 0.49
C THR A 78 5.52 8.98 0.30
N LEU A 79 5.57 8.49 -0.95
CA LEU A 79 5.76 7.06 -1.21
C LEU A 79 7.10 6.57 -0.65
N LYS A 80 8.18 7.37 -0.75
CA LYS A 80 9.50 7.00 -0.23
C LYS A 80 9.46 6.81 1.28
N GLU A 81 8.85 7.74 2.01
CA GLU A 81 8.75 7.63 3.48
C GLU A 81 7.81 6.50 3.90
N ALA A 82 6.75 6.22 3.14
CA ALA A 82 5.89 5.06 3.39
C ALA A 82 6.65 3.74 3.24
N LEU A 83 7.46 3.60 2.17
CA LEU A 83 8.30 2.42 1.98
C LEU A 83 9.42 2.32 3.02
N ARG A 84 10.00 3.44 3.44
CA ARG A 84 10.99 3.48 4.52
C ARG A 84 10.41 3.03 5.86
N PHE A 85 9.16 3.39 6.15
CA PHE A 85 8.46 2.84 7.31
C PHE A 85 8.32 1.31 7.22
N GLU A 86 8.01 0.78 6.03
CA GLU A 86 7.92 -0.68 5.83
C GLU A 86 9.25 -1.38 6.04
N GLU A 87 10.33 -0.80 5.53
CA GLU A 87 11.71 -1.26 5.77
C GLU A 87 11.99 -1.34 7.28
N TYR A 88 11.80 -0.25 8.02
CA TYR A 88 12.00 -0.25 9.47
C TYR A 88 11.10 -1.22 10.22
N TYR A 89 9.86 -1.41 9.76
CA TYR A 89 8.97 -2.40 10.35
C TYR A 89 9.47 -3.83 10.14
N LEU A 90 10.07 -4.13 8.98
CA LEU A 90 10.65 -5.43 8.69
C LEU A 90 11.94 -5.65 9.47
N ASP A 91 12.83 -4.67 9.50
CA ASP A 91 14.08 -4.72 10.27
C ASP A 91 13.79 -4.97 11.75
N PHE A 92 12.87 -4.20 12.33
CA PHE A 92 12.43 -4.41 13.71
C PHE A 92 11.91 -5.84 13.97
N LYS A 93 11.18 -6.43 13.02
CA LYS A 93 10.70 -7.81 13.16
C LYS A 93 11.84 -8.82 13.13
N LEU A 94 12.77 -8.67 12.21
CA LEU A 94 13.93 -9.55 12.05
C LEU A 94 14.85 -9.47 13.27
N GLU A 95 15.14 -8.25 13.74
CA GLU A 95 15.92 -8.01 14.96
C GLU A 95 15.24 -8.62 16.19
N ARG A 96 13.93 -8.41 16.36
CA ARG A 96 13.20 -8.98 17.51
C ARG A 96 13.21 -10.51 17.52
N GLU A 97 13.17 -11.14 16.34
CA GLU A 97 13.28 -12.61 16.24
C GLU A 97 14.69 -13.09 16.59
N ALA A 98 15.72 -12.34 16.19
CA ALA A 98 17.12 -12.63 16.49
C ALA A 98 17.49 -12.37 17.97
N TRP A 99 16.88 -11.38 18.62
CA TRP A 99 17.24 -10.94 19.97
C TRP A 99 16.67 -11.81 21.08
N LEU A 100 15.52 -12.45 20.87
CA LEU A 100 14.95 -13.29 21.90
C LEU A 100 15.71 -14.62 21.97
N SER A 101 16.31 -14.91 23.12
CA SER A 101 16.78 -16.26 23.43
C SER A 101 15.60 -17.24 23.50
N LYS A 102 15.89 -18.55 23.41
CA LYS A 102 14.86 -19.59 23.53
C LYS A 102 14.02 -19.44 24.83
N PRO A 103 14.62 -19.20 26.01
CA PRO A 103 13.86 -18.95 27.25
C PRO A 103 12.93 -17.74 27.17
N GLU A 104 13.36 -16.65 26.53
CA GLU A 104 12.55 -15.43 26.41
C GLU A 104 11.36 -15.63 25.46
N ARG A 105 11.55 -16.39 24.37
CA ARG A 105 10.44 -16.81 23.50
C ARG A 105 9.41 -17.66 24.24
N GLU A 106 9.87 -18.63 25.03
CA GLU A 106 8.99 -19.48 25.86
C GLU A 106 8.25 -18.67 26.93
N ARG A 107 8.93 -17.69 27.55
CA ARG A 107 8.31 -16.79 28.52
C ARG A 107 7.25 -15.89 27.86
N LEU A 108 7.53 -15.35 26.68
CA LEU A 108 6.61 -14.51 25.91
C LEU A 108 5.36 -15.31 25.49
N ALA A 109 5.52 -16.56 25.06
CA ALA A 109 4.40 -17.45 24.73
C ALA A 109 3.49 -17.68 25.94
N LYS A 110 4.06 -18.06 27.09
CA LYS A 110 3.32 -18.22 28.36
C LYS A 110 2.63 -16.95 28.85
N LEU A 111 3.14 -15.76 28.50
CA LEU A 111 2.48 -14.50 28.85
C LEU A 111 1.25 -14.25 27.98
N LYS A 112 1.33 -14.54 26.67
CA LYS A 112 0.21 -14.38 25.74
C LYS A 112 -0.94 -15.34 26.00
N GLU A 113 -0.67 -16.53 26.53
CA GLU A 113 -1.72 -17.48 26.95
C GLU A 113 -2.52 -17.03 28.19
N ARG A 114 -2.01 -16.03 28.93
CA ARG A 114 -2.66 -15.49 30.13
C ARG A 114 -3.47 -14.21 29.84
N LEU A 115 -3.47 -13.75 28.60
CA LEU A 115 -4.24 -12.62 28.07
C LEU A 115 -5.28 -13.15 27.09
#